data_AF-A0A315QWM1-F1
#
_entry.id   AF-A0A315QWM1-F1
#
_cell.length_a   1.000
_cell.length_b   1.000
_cell.length_c   1.000
_cell.angle_alpha   90.00
_cell.angle_beta   90.00
_cell.angle_gamma   90.00
#
_symmetry.space_group_name_H-M   'P 1'
#
loop_
_entity.id
_entity.type
_entity.pdbx_description
1 polymer ?
#
loop_
_entity_poly.entity_id
_entity_poly.type
_entity_poly.pdbx_seq_one_letter_code
_entity_poly.pdbx_strand_id
1 'polypeptide(L)'
;IDSDFLKGEKLLALSREKGLEVNHFLVRLMILFYNNKESVIKSWPLSIPEKKTFIHKNWEELNASVFDLKDPALRFRELESYQAEELVMFTVQNYKQEYVEEVFNHLQLRNEVEIPVSGHDLLEMGVEQGPEIREYLLEVRDQILRRQLSTRAEALEYLREII
;
A
#
# COMPACT_ATOMS: atom_id res chain seq x y z
N ILE A 1 15.40 22.00 -11.66
CA ILE A 1 14.06 21.72 -12.24
C ILE A 1 14.18 20.49 -13.14
N ASP A 2 15.00 19.51 -12.75
CA ASP A 2 14.75 18.38 -11.84
C ASP A 2 14.02 17.24 -12.54
N SER A 3 14.85 16.31 -13.04
CA SER A 3 14.44 15.03 -13.62
C SER A 3 13.38 14.33 -12.77
N ASP A 4 13.50 14.43 -11.45
CA ASP A 4 12.60 13.81 -10.48
C ASP A 4 11.23 14.48 -10.42
N PHE A 5 11.15 15.80 -10.63
CA PHE A 5 9.86 16.48 -10.74
C PHE A 5 9.09 16.02 -11.98
N LEU A 6 9.78 15.90 -13.13
CA LEU A 6 9.15 15.39 -14.36
C LEU A 6 8.72 13.93 -14.23
N LYS A 7 9.53 13.07 -13.60
CA LYS A 7 9.16 11.68 -13.28
C LYS A 7 7.93 11.65 -12.37
N GLY A 8 7.92 12.46 -11.31
CA GLY A 8 6.79 12.59 -10.39
C GLY A 8 5.50 13.00 -11.09
N GLU A 9 5.53 14.03 -11.93
CA GLU A 9 4.33 14.44 -12.67
C GLU A 9 3.81 13.35 -13.62
N LYS A 10 4.69 12.55 -14.24
CA LYS A 10 4.27 11.39 -15.04
C LYS A 10 3.57 10.33 -14.19
N LEU A 11 4.12 10.02 -13.02
CA LEU A 11 3.54 9.03 -12.10
C LEU A 11 2.21 9.52 -11.50
N LEU A 12 2.11 10.81 -11.18
CA LEU A 12 0.86 11.43 -10.75
C LEU A 12 -0.20 11.45 -11.87
N ALA A 13 0.20 11.65 -13.13
CA ALA A 13 -0.72 11.51 -14.25
C ALA A 13 -1.26 10.08 -14.37
N LEU A 14 -0.38 9.08 -14.28
CA LEU A 14 -0.75 7.66 -14.27
C LEU A 14 -1.71 7.32 -13.12
N SER A 15 -1.47 7.88 -11.93
CA SER A 15 -2.32 7.66 -10.75
C SER A 15 -3.73 8.19 -10.97
N ARG A 16 -3.84 9.37 -11.61
CA ARG A 16 -5.14 9.94 -12.01
C ARG A 16 -5.86 9.11 -13.04
N GLU A 17 -5.16 8.65 -14.08
CA GLU A 17 -5.72 7.83 -15.14
C GLU A 17 -6.30 6.51 -14.60
N LYS A 18 -5.63 5.94 -13.58
CA LYS A 18 -6.06 4.72 -12.90
C LYS A 18 -7.06 4.95 -11.75
N GLY A 19 -7.42 6.20 -11.44
CA GLY A 19 -8.34 6.51 -10.33
C GLY A 19 -7.80 6.10 -8.95
N LEU A 20 -6.49 6.13 -8.75
CA LEU A 20 -5.86 5.75 -7.48
C LEU A 20 -5.98 6.87 -6.44
N GLU A 21 -6.14 6.50 -5.17
CA GLU A 21 -6.18 7.45 -4.05
C GLU A 21 -4.76 7.87 -3.66
N VAL A 22 -4.25 8.91 -4.30
CA VAL A 22 -2.95 9.52 -3.99
C VAL A 22 -3.14 11.01 -3.75
N ASN A 23 -2.50 11.56 -2.71
CA ASN A 23 -2.41 13.00 -2.50
C ASN A 23 -1.33 13.59 -3.40
N HIS A 24 -1.74 14.02 -4.60
CA HIS A 24 -0.83 14.59 -5.61
C HIS A 24 -0.08 15.84 -5.11
N PHE A 25 -0.74 16.66 -4.28
CA PHE A 25 -0.11 17.86 -3.74
C PHE A 25 1.02 17.50 -2.78
N LEU A 26 0.79 16.53 -1.91
CA LEU A 26 1.81 16.03 -0.98
C LEU A 26 3.02 15.45 -1.73
N VAL A 27 2.81 14.61 -2.75
CA VAL A 27 3.92 14.05 -3.56
C VAL A 27 4.76 15.16 -4.21
N ARG A 28 4.13 16.21 -4.76
CA ARG A 28 4.86 17.36 -5.32
C ARG A 28 5.73 18.06 -4.27
N LEU A 29 5.18 18.26 -3.07
CA LEU A 29 5.95 18.82 -1.97
C LEU A 29 7.10 17.88 -1.56
N MET A 30 6.88 16.57 -1.51
CA MET A 30 7.93 15.57 -1.24
C MET A 30 9.07 15.71 -2.25
N ILE A 31 8.78 15.73 -3.55
CA ILE A 31 9.82 15.83 -4.58
C ILE A 31 10.58 17.16 -4.52
N LEU A 32 9.90 18.26 -4.24
CA LEU A 32 10.55 19.56 -4.17
C LEU A 32 11.47 19.70 -2.94
N PHE A 33 11.16 18.97 -1.86
CA PHE A 33 11.70 19.30 -0.54
C PHE A 33 12.30 18.12 0.23
N TYR A 34 12.36 16.91 -0.34
CA TYR A 34 12.93 15.74 0.34
C TYR A 34 14.42 15.93 0.74
N ASN A 35 15.17 16.80 0.06
CA ASN A 35 16.56 17.11 0.39
C ASN A 35 16.74 18.26 1.39
N ASN A 36 15.65 18.89 1.86
CA ASN A 36 15.76 20.00 2.80
C ASN A 36 16.03 19.51 4.22
N LYS A 37 16.65 20.39 5.02
CA LYS A 37 16.83 20.16 6.45
C LYS A 37 15.49 20.09 7.16
N GLU A 38 15.35 19.16 8.09
CA GLU A 38 14.13 18.95 8.89
C GLU A 38 13.60 20.23 9.56
N SER A 39 14.51 21.11 10.01
CA SER A 39 14.16 22.41 10.61
C SER A 39 13.37 23.32 9.68
N VAL A 40 13.63 23.25 8.37
CA VAL A 40 12.90 24.01 7.34
C VAL A 40 11.48 23.46 7.23
N ILE A 41 11.33 22.14 7.17
CA ILE A 41 10.04 21.44 7.03
C ILE A 41 9.14 21.69 8.24
N LYS A 42 9.69 21.71 9.46
CA LYS A 42 8.92 21.95 10.70
C LYS A 42 8.23 23.31 10.72
N SER A 43 8.85 24.33 10.11
CA SER A 43 8.34 25.70 10.08
C SER A 43 7.17 25.92 9.11
N TRP A 44 6.82 24.91 8.31
CA TRP A 44 5.81 25.04 7.27
C TRP A 44 4.38 24.80 7.78
N PRO A 45 3.36 25.38 7.10
CA PRO A 45 1.96 25.20 7.45
C PRO A 45 1.41 23.84 6.94
N LEU A 46 2.12 22.75 7.20
CA LEU A 46 1.68 21.38 6.92
C LEU A 46 0.98 20.78 8.13
N SER A 47 0.06 19.86 7.89
CA SER A 47 -0.55 19.06 8.95
C SER A 47 0.47 18.16 9.66
N ILE A 48 0.13 17.71 10.87
CA ILE A 48 1.00 16.80 11.64
C ILE A 48 1.31 15.50 10.85
N PRO A 49 0.33 14.83 10.22
CA PRO A 49 0.61 13.64 9.41
C PRO A 49 1.57 13.90 8.26
N GLU A 50 1.34 14.97 7.49
CA GLU A 50 2.22 15.33 6.37
C GLU A 50 3.65 15.57 6.85
N LYS A 51 3.83 16.35 7.93
CA LYS A 51 5.15 16.59 8.52
C LYS A 51 5.84 15.28 8.92
N LYS A 52 5.12 14.30 9.46
CA LYS A 52 5.70 13.00 9.81
C LYS A 52 6.23 12.28 8.57
N THR A 53 5.51 12.27 7.46
CA THR A 53 5.98 11.68 6.19
C THR A 53 7.33 12.28 5.78
N PHE A 54 7.46 13.60 5.79
CA PHE A 54 8.71 14.28 5.43
C PHE A 54 9.88 14.03 6.39
N ILE A 55 9.60 13.84 7.69
CA ILE A 55 10.63 13.68 8.72
C ILE A 55 11.17 12.24 8.72
N HIS A 56 10.29 11.24 8.69
CA HIS A 56 10.69 9.84 8.82
C HIS A 56 11.20 9.28 7.49
N LYS A 57 10.69 9.78 6.38
CA LYS A 57 11.10 9.36 5.04
C LYS A 57 11.07 7.85 4.82
N ASN A 58 10.01 7.19 5.27
CA ASN A 58 9.90 5.73 5.20
C ASN A 58 10.12 5.17 3.78
N TRP A 59 9.84 5.96 2.72
CA TRP A 59 10.14 5.56 1.34
C TRP A 59 11.63 5.29 1.07
N GLU A 60 12.55 5.87 1.85
CA GLU A 60 13.99 5.59 1.78
C GLU A 60 14.35 4.24 2.42
N GLU A 61 13.49 3.71 3.30
CA GLU A 61 13.64 2.40 3.96
C GLU A 61 13.07 1.24 3.14
N LEU A 62 12.25 1.53 2.12
CA LEU A 62 11.68 0.52 1.25
C LEU A 62 12.77 -0.21 0.46
N ASN A 63 13.00 -1.48 0.79
CA ASN A 63 13.96 -2.31 0.09
C ASN A 63 13.37 -2.84 -1.22
N ALA A 64 14.06 -2.60 -2.35
CA ALA A 64 13.66 -3.09 -3.66
C ALA A 64 13.53 -4.63 -3.75
N SER A 65 14.13 -5.39 -2.83
CA SER A 65 13.96 -6.85 -2.76
C SER A 65 12.51 -7.28 -2.51
N VAL A 66 11.65 -6.38 -2.03
CA VAL A 66 10.21 -6.66 -1.88
C VAL A 66 9.56 -7.03 -3.21
N PHE A 67 10.06 -6.50 -4.33
CA PHE A 67 9.54 -6.78 -5.66
C PHE A 67 10.00 -8.14 -6.20
N ASP A 68 11.04 -8.75 -5.60
CA ASP A 68 11.52 -10.09 -5.93
C ASP A 68 10.71 -11.20 -5.20
N LEU A 69 9.81 -10.83 -4.29
CA LEU A 69 9.00 -11.79 -3.54
C LEU A 69 8.00 -12.51 -4.44
N LYS A 70 8.13 -13.84 -4.49
CA LYS A 70 7.24 -14.70 -5.29
C LYS A 70 5.82 -14.78 -4.75
N ASP A 71 5.63 -14.67 -3.43
CA ASP A 71 4.30 -14.70 -2.82
C ASP A 71 3.63 -13.32 -2.93
N PRO A 72 2.55 -13.17 -3.71
CA PRO A 72 1.85 -11.89 -3.86
C PRO A 72 1.27 -11.38 -2.54
N ALA A 73 0.85 -12.27 -1.63
CA ALA A 73 0.29 -11.87 -0.36
C ALA A 73 1.35 -11.26 0.57
N LEU A 74 2.54 -11.89 0.62
CA LEU A 74 3.66 -11.37 1.40
C LEU A 74 4.12 -10.01 0.86
N ARG A 75 4.29 -9.89 -0.46
CA ARG A 75 4.63 -8.61 -1.11
C ARG A 75 3.60 -7.53 -0.79
N PHE A 76 2.31 -7.85 -0.86
CA PHE A 76 1.25 -6.91 -0.51
C PHE A 76 1.36 -6.44 0.95
N ARG A 77 1.60 -7.35 1.91
CA ARG A 77 1.78 -7.02 3.33
C ARG A 77 2.98 -6.10 3.58
N GLU A 78 4.12 -6.38 2.94
CA GLU A 78 5.31 -5.54 3.05
C GLU A 78 5.02 -4.12 2.55
N LEU A 79 4.37 -4.00 1.40
CA LEU A 79 4.01 -2.71 0.83
C LEU A 79 2.86 -2.02 1.59
N GLU A 80 1.96 -2.76 2.25
CA GLU A 80 0.80 -2.25 3.03
C GLU A 80 1.21 -1.26 4.13
N SER A 81 2.42 -1.42 4.69
CA SER A 81 2.94 -0.55 5.74
C SER A 81 3.21 0.90 5.29
N TYR A 82 3.32 1.14 3.98
CA TYR A 82 3.65 2.45 3.41
C TYR A 82 2.40 3.19 2.90
N GLN A 83 2.40 4.51 3.05
CA GLN A 83 1.40 5.38 2.44
C GLN A 83 1.55 5.41 0.92
N ALA A 84 0.46 5.73 0.21
CA ALA A 84 0.48 5.73 -1.26
C ALA A 84 1.52 6.75 -1.81
N GLU A 85 1.63 7.90 -1.16
CA GLU A 85 2.59 8.95 -1.53
C GLU A 85 4.05 8.52 -1.29
N GLU A 86 4.30 7.71 -0.26
CA GLU A 86 5.63 7.15 0.02
C GLU A 86 6.03 6.15 -1.07
N LEU A 87 5.11 5.28 -1.50
CA LEU A 87 5.35 4.35 -2.60
C LEU A 87 5.58 5.08 -3.93
N VAL A 88 4.82 6.14 -4.22
CA VAL A 88 5.06 6.97 -5.40
C VAL A 88 6.43 7.65 -5.31
N MET A 89 6.79 8.22 -4.15
CA MET A 89 8.10 8.84 -3.96
C MET A 89 9.26 7.85 -4.14
N PHE A 90 9.11 6.61 -3.66
CA PHE A 90 10.08 5.55 -3.91
C PHE A 90 10.28 5.32 -5.42
N THR A 91 9.19 5.24 -6.21
CA THR A 91 9.29 5.05 -7.67
C THR A 91 9.89 6.26 -8.40
N VAL A 92 9.72 7.48 -7.87
CA VAL A 92 10.39 8.68 -8.41
C VAL A 92 11.91 8.55 -8.29
N GLN A 93 12.38 8.17 -7.10
CA GLN A 93 13.81 8.01 -6.82
C GLN A 93 14.40 6.80 -7.56
N ASN A 94 13.64 5.71 -7.64
CA ASN A 94 14.03 4.45 -8.25
C ASN A 94 13.26 4.22 -9.56
N TYR A 95 13.42 5.12 -10.52
CA TYR A 95 12.62 5.18 -11.75
C TYR A 95 12.91 4.04 -12.73
N LYS A 96 12.45 2.84 -12.38
CA LYS A 96 12.45 1.62 -13.19
C LYS A 96 11.01 1.22 -13.50
N GLN A 97 10.77 0.83 -14.74
CA GLN A 97 9.43 0.46 -15.20
C GLN A 97 8.79 -0.64 -14.35
N GLU A 98 9.57 -1.66 -13.98
CA GLU A 98 9.14 -2.76 -13.10
C GLU A 98 8.61 -2.25 -11.75
N TYR A 99 9.31 -1.34 -11.09
CA TYR A 99 8.88 -0.80 -9.79
C TYR A 99 7.62 0.06 -9.93
N VAL A 100 7.51 0.81 -11.03
CA VAL A 100 6.30 1.59 -11.33
C VAL A 100 5.11 0.66 -11.52
N GLU A 101 5.25 -0.40 -12.31
CA GLU A 101 4.18 -1.37 -12.53
C GLU A 101 3.76 -2.05 -11.22
N GLU A 102 4.73 -2.54 -10.45
CA GLU A 102 4.47 -3.22 -9.18
C GLU A 102 3.80 -2.33 -8.14
N VAL A 103 4.29 -1.11 -7.94
CA VAL A 103 3.68 -0.16 -7.00
C VAL A 103 2.27 0.22 -7.44
N PHE A 104 2.04 0.49 -8.71
CA PHE A 104 0.72 0.91 -9.19
C PHE A 104 -0.28 -0.25 -9.19
N ASN A 105 0.16 -1.48 -9.47
CA ASN A 105 -0.66 -2.67 -9.31
C ASN A 105 -1.03 -2.87 -7.83
N HIS A 106 -0.09 -2.69 -6.91
CA HIS A 106 -0.37 -2.76 -5.48
C HIS A 106 -1.38 -1.69 -5.02
N LEU A 107 -1.21 -0.43 -5.43
CA LEU A 107 -2.16 0.64 -5.12
C LEU A 107 -3.56 0.36 -5.70
N GLN A 108 -3.62 -0.22 -6.89
CA GLN A 108 -4.88 -0.65 -7.49
C GLN A 108 -5.53 -1.78 -6.66
N LEU A 109 -4.76 -2.80 -6.29
CA LEU A 109 -5.22 -3.90 -5.45
C LEU A 109 -5.73 -3.44 -4.08
N ARG A 110 -5.13 -2.41 -3.47
CA ARG A 110 -5.65 -1.84 -2.22
C ARG A 110 -7.11 -1.37 -2.32
N ASN A 111 -7.50 -0.86 -3.49
CA ASN A 111 -8.85 -0.38 -3.73
C ASN A 111 -9.81 -1.51 -4.14
N GLU A 112 -9.30 -2.60 -4.71
CA GLU A 112 -10.10 -3.68 -5.29
C GLU A 112 -10.25 -4.90 -4.38
N VAL A 113 -9.31 -5.14 -3.46
CA VAL A 113 -9.31 -6.33 -2.60
C VAL A 113 -10.39 -6.18 -1.53
N GLU A 114 -11.49 -6.89 -1.76
CA GLU A 114 -12.58 -7.04 -0.79
C GLU A 114 -12.56 -8.45 -0.20
N ILE A 115 -12.69 -8.53 1.13
CA ILE A 115 -12.86 -9.81 1.83
C ILE A 115 -14.37 -10.10 1.84
N PRO A 116 -14.85 -11.16 1.15
CA PRO A 116 -16.28 -11.39 0.94
C PRO A 116 -16.99 -12.01 2.17
N VAL A 117 -16.29 -12.10 3.29
CA VAL A 117 -16.74 -12.64 4.59
C VAL A 117 -16.42 -11.65 5.69
N SER A 118 -17.15 -11.74 6.79
CA SER A 118 -17.09 -10.81 7.90
C SER A 118 -16.75 -11.51 9.21
N GLY A 119 -16.42 -10.73 10.24
CA GLY A 119 -16.27 -11.27 11.59
C GLY A 119 -17.55 -11.95 12.11
N HIS A 120 -18.74 -11.57 11.61
CA HIS A 120 -19.98 -12.23 12.01
C HIS A 120 -20.05 -13.67 11.52
N ASP A 121 -19.61 -13.93 10.28
CA ASP A 121 -19.55 -15.30 9.74
C ASP A 121 -18.62 -16.18 10.61
N LEU A 122 -17.50 -15.62 11.09
CA LEU A 122 -16.57 -16.33 11.98
C LEU A 122 -17.16 -16.62 13.38
N LEU A 123 -17.93 -15.67 13.94
CA LEU A 123 -18.65 -15.89 15.19
C LEU A 123 -19.71 -17.02 15.05
N GLU A 124 -20.41 -17.08 13.91
CA GLU A 124 -21.35 -18.17 13.60
C GLU A 124 -20.65 -19.53 13.45
N MET A 125 -19.38 -19.53 13.02
CA MET A 125 -18.53 -20.73 12.95
C MET A 125 -17.95 -21.15 14.31
N GLY A 126 -18.16 -20.37 15.38
CA GLY A 126 -17.72 -20.69 16.74
C GLY A 126 -16.40 -20.06 17.15
N VAL A 127 -15.83 -19.15 16.35
CA VAL A 127 -14.65 -18.36 16.75
C VAL A 127 -15.05 -17.38 17.84
N GLU A 128 -14.25 -17.27 18.92
CA GLU A 128 -14.52 -16.32 19.98
C GLU A 128 -14.21 -14.88 19.54
N GLN A 129 -14.88 -13.90 20.16
CA GLN A 129 -14.59 -12.51 19.89
C GLN A 129 -13.17 -12.16 20.36
N GLY A 130 -12.28 -11.83 19.43
CA GLY A 130 -10.88 -11.56 19.75
C GLY A 130 -10.01 -11.21 18.55
N PRO A 131 -8.69 -11.08 18.75
CA PRO A 131 -7.73 -10.79 17.69
C PRO A 131 -7.68 -11.89 16.61
N GLU A 132 -8.03 -13.12 16.95
CA GLU A 132 -8.06 -14.27 16.02
C GLU A 132 -8.98 -14.02 14.82
N ILE A 133 -10.10 -13.31 15.00
CA ILE A 133 -10.99 -12.91 13.89
C ILE A 133 -10.20 -12.14 12.82
N ARG A 134 -9.31 -11.22 13.24
CA ARG A 134 -8.49 -10.47 12.30
C ARG A 134 -7.50 -11.39 11.58
N GLU A 135 -6.92 -12.35 12.28
CA GLU A 135 -5.96 -13.30 11.69
C GLU A 135 -6.63 -14.15 10.60
N TYR A 136 -7.83 -14.68 10.87
CA TYR A 136 -8.60 -15.42 9.87
C TYR A 136 -8.99 -14.56 8.65
N LEU A 137 -9.44 -13.32 8.87
CA LEU A 137 -9.77 -12.42 7.76
C LEU A 137 -8.51 -12.06 6.93
N LEU A 138 -7.37 -11.87 7.58
CA LEU A 138 -6.08 -11.65 6.89
C LEU A 138 -5.65 -12.88 6.10
N GLU A 139 -5.90 -14.10 6.60
CA GLU A 139 -5.60 -15.32 5.87
C GLU A 139 -6.48 -15.46 4.63
N VAL A 140 -7.79 -15.19 4.75
CA VAL A 140 -8.70 -15.16 3.58
C VAL A 140 -8.21 -14.15 2.54
N ARG A 141 -7.83 -12.95 2.97
CA ARG A 141 -7.25 -11.92 2.08
C ARG A 141 -6.00 -12.43 1.35
N ASP A 142 -5.10 -13.08 2.08
CA ASP A 142 -3.88 -13.64 1.51
C ASP A 142 -4.19 -14.70 0.44
N GLN A 143 -5.18 -15.55 0.67
CA GLN A 143 -5.61 -16.54 -0.32
C GLN A 143 -6.26 -15.90 -1.55
N ILE A 144 -7.01 -14.80 -1.38
CA ILE A 144 -7.53 -14.00 -2.51
C ILE A 144 -6.37 -13.41 -3.32
N LEU A 145 -5.37 -12.82 -2.66
CA LEU A 145 -4.17 -12.25 -3.30
C LEU A 145 -3.37 -13.32 -4.07
N ARG A 146 -3.34 -14.56 -3.57
CA ARG A 146 -2.76 -15.73 -4.25
C ARG A 146 -3.65 -16.30 -5.36
N ARG A 147 -4.83 -15.70 -5.61
CA ARG A 147 -5.85 -16.16 -6.57
C ARG A 147 -6.38 -17.57 -6.30
N GLN A 148 -6.37 -17.99 -5.04
CA GLN A 148 -6.92 -19.27 -4.60
C GLN A 148 -8.40 -19.18 -4.25
N LEU A 149 -8.87 -17.98 -3.89
CA LEU A 149 -10.26 -17.70 -3.56
C LEU A 149 -10.74 -16.51 -4.38
N SER A 150 -11.98 -16.57 -4.84
CA SER A 150 -12.63 -15.51 -5.63
C SER A 150 -14.06 -15.22 -5.20
N THR A 151 -14.68 -16.14 -4.45
CA THR A 151 -16.09 -16.04 -4.04
C THR A 151 -16.26 -16.18 -2.53
N ARG A 152 -17.40 -15.67 -2.03
CA ARG A 152 -17.82 -15.87 -0.63
C ARG A 152 -17.91 -17.35 -0.26
N ALA A 153 -18.41 -18.19 -1.17
CA ALA A 153 -18.58 -19.62 -0.90
C ALA A 153 -17.22 -20.32 -0.69
N GLU A 154 -16.24 -20.03 -1.56
CA GLU A 154 -14.87 -20.54 -1.41
C GLU A 154 -14.23 -20.04 -0.11
N ALA A 155 -14.42 -18.76 0.25
CA ALA A 155 -13.89 -18.20 1.47
C ALA A 155 -14.49 -18.85 2.73
N LEU A 156 -15.80 -19.08 2.77
CA LEU A 156 -16.45 -19.76 3.89
C LEU A 156 -16.02 -21.23 4.00
N GLU A 157 -15.83 -21.92 2.87
CA GLU A 157 -15.36 -23.30 2.88
C GLU A 157 -13.92 -23.38 3.39
N TYR A 158 -13.04 -22.51 2.91
CA TYR A 158 -11.66 -22.42 3.39
C TYR A 158 -11.61 -22.14 4.90
N LEU A 159 -12.44 -21.21 5.41
CA LEU A 159 -12.50 -20.92 6.84
C LEU A 159 -12.90 -22.14 7.68
N ARG A 160 -13.83 -22.98 7.20
CA ARG A 160 -14.22 -24.22 7.89
C ARG A 160 -13.11 -25.26 7.95
N GLU A 161 -12.15 -25.22 7.03
CA GLU A 161 -11.01 -26.15 7.03
C GLU A 161 -9.93 -25.77 8.04
N ILE A 162 -9.86 -24.48 8.43
CA ILE A 162 -8.78 -23.93 9.27
C ILE A 162 -9.22 -23.50 10.68
N ILE A 163 -10.51 -23.57 10.99
CA ILE A 163 -11.11 -23.37 12.32
C ILE A 163 -11.33 -24.74 12.98
#